data_AF-A0A931GQU6-F1
#
_entry.id   AF-A0A931GQU6-F1
#
_cell.length_a   1.000
_cell.length_b   1.000
_cell.length_c   1.000
_cell.angle_alpha   90.00
_cell.angle_beta   90.00
_cell.angle_gamma   90.00
#
_symmetry.space_group_name_H-M   'P 1'
#
loop_
_entity.id
_entity.type
_entity.pdbx_description
1 polymer ?
#
loop_
_entity_poly.entity_id
_entity_poly.type
_entity_poly.pdbx_seq_one_letter_code
_entity_poly.pdbx_strand_id
1 'polypeptide(L)'
;MTNFARTALMTNVYGRIQEDLVAEFGGAFAAADIEATFKAVVARHEAGAVIPTFIPVLANREARELLAAGRIESAAMELAAA
;
A
#
# COMPACT_ATOMS: atom_id res chain seq x y z
N MET A 1 -11.87 -18.47 17.28
CA MET A 1 -12.27 -17.11 17.71
C MET A 1 -11.16 -16.11 17.34
N THR A 2 -10.74 -16.06 16.07
CA THR A 2 -9.38 -15.57 15.70
C THR A 2 -9.35 -14.61 14.49
N ASN A 3 -10.48 -14.33 13.83
CA ASN A 3 -10.49 -13.52 12.60
C ASN A 3 -10.66 -12.01 12.85
N PHE A 4 -11.36 -11.61 13.90
CA PHE A 4 -11.67 -10.19 14.14
C PHE A 4 -10.43 -9.39 14.56
N ALA A 5 -9.66 -9.91 15.53
CA ALA A 5 -8.42 -9.28 15.99
C ALA A 5 -7.35 -9.19 14.89
N ARG A 6 -7.27 -10.21 14.02
CA ARG A 6 -6.35 -10.20 12.86
C ARG A 6 -6.73 -9.12 11.86
N THR A 7 -8.01 -8.97 11.55
CA THR A 7 -8.49 -7.97 10.59
C THR A 7 -8.26 -6.56 11.13
N ALA A 8 -8.61 -6.29 12.39
CA ALA A 8 -8.37 -5.01 13.04
C ALA A 8 -6.88 -4.66 13.15
N LEU A 9 -6.01 -5.65 13.39
CA LEU A 9 -4.56 -5.45 13.38
C LEU A 9 -4.07 -5.05 11.98
N MET A 10 -4.50 -5.76 10.93
CA MET A 10 -4.08 -5.45 9.56
C MET A 10 -4.57 -4.07 9.11
N THR A 11 -5.81 -3.70 9.44
CA THR A 11 -6.33 -2.34 9.18
C THR A 11 -5.48 -1.26 9.86
N ASN A 12 -5.10 -1.46 11.13
CA ASN A 12 -4.22 -0.52 11.83
C ASN A 12 -2.80 -0.47 11.26
N VAL A 13 -2.25 -1.61 10.82
CA VAL A 13 -0.91 -1.67 10.21
C VAL A 13 -0.91 -0.92 8.89
N TYR A 14 -1.91 -1.12 8.02
CA TYR A 14 -2.01 -0.39 6.77
C TYR A 14 -2.20 1.11 6.97
N GLY A 15 -3.04 1.52 7.92
CA GLY A 15 -3.23 2.94 8.25
C GLY A 15 -1.93 3.61 8.69
N ARG A 16 -1.16 2.97 9.59
CA ARG A 16 0.15 3.50 10.02
C ARG A 16 1.15 3.61 8.88
N ILE A 17 1.22 2.62 8.00
CA ILE A 17 2.11 2.68 6.84
C ILE A 17 1.72 3.86 5.95
N GLN A 18 0.43 4.11 5.73
CA GLN A 18 -0.02 5.26 4.95
C GLN A 18 0.35 6.59 5.62
N GLU A 19 0.17 6.71 6.93
CA GLU A 19 0.60 7.88 7.70
C GLU A 19 2.11 8.13 7.57
N ASP A 20 2.93 7.08 7.70
CA ASP A 20 4.39 7.16 7.57
C ASP A 20 4.79 7.59 6.14
N LEU A 21 4.15 7.05 5.11
CA LEU A 21 4.40 7.42 3.71
C LEU A 21 4.01 8.87 3.44
N VAL A 22 2.88 9.35 3.97
CA VAL A 22 2.45 10.75 3.84
C VAL A 22 3.40 11.68 4.58
N ALA A 23 3.88 11.29 5.76
CA ALA A 23 4.87 12.08 6.50
C ALA A 23 6.20 12.19 5.73
N GLU A 24 6.61 11.14 5.02
CA GLU A 24 7.87 11.10 4.27
C GLU A 24 7.78 11.80 2.90
N PHE A 25 6.67 11.62 2.18
CA PHE A 25 6.55 12.05 0.78
C PHE A 25 5.52 13.16 0.54
N GLY A 26 4.79 13.61 1.56
CA GLY A 26 3.73 14.61 1.43
C GLY A 26 4.19 16.00 0.99
N GLY A 27 5.50 16.27 1.02
CA GLY A 27 6.08 17.47 0.41
C GLY A 27 6.24 17.40 -1.12
N ALA A 28 6.20 16.19 -1.68
CA ALA A 28 6.41 15.95 -3.12
C ALA A 28 5.12 15.50 -3.84
N PHE A 29 4.24 14.77 -3.16
CA PHE A 29 2.99 14.26 -3.73
C PHE A 29 1.80 14.58 -2.82
N ALA A 30 0.60 14.64 -3.40
CA ALA A 30 -0.62 14.75 -2.62
C ALA A 30 -0.84 13.48 -1.81
N ALA A 31 -1.38 13.61 -0.59
CA ALA A 31 -1.68 12.47 0.28
C ALA A 31 -2.58 11.43 -0.42
N ALA A 32 -3.54 11.88 -1.22
CA ALA A 32 -4.42 11.00 -1.99
C ALA A 32 -3.66 10.11 -3.00
N ASP A 33 -2.61 10.64 -3.63
CA ASP A 33 -1.80 9.90 -4.60
C ASP A 33 -0.89 8.87 -3.91
N ILE A 34 -0.33 9.25 -2.76
CA ILE A 34 0.47 8.36 -1.90
C ILE A 34 -0.40 7.19 -1.41
N GLU A 35 -1.60 7.50 -0.91
CA GLU A 35 -2.56 6.49 -0.47
C GLU A 35 -3.02 5.56 -1.61
N ALA A 36 -3.28 6.13 -2.79
CA ALA A 36 -3.69 5.35 -3.96
C ALA A 36 -2.57 4.42 -4.42
N THR A 37 -1.32 4.89 -4.43
CA THR A 37 -0.13 4.09 -4.76
C THR A 37 0.00 2.93 -3.80
N PHE A 38 -0.05 3.19 -2.49
CA PHE A 38 0.05 2.11 -1.50
C PHE A 38 -1.08 1.08 -1.65
N LYS A 39 -2.33 1.51 -1.85
CA LYS A 39 -3.48 0.60 -2.07
C LYS A 39 -3.32 -0.24 -3.33
N ALA A 40 -2.80 0.33 -4.42
CA ALA A 40 -2.54 -0.40 -5.66
C ALA A 40 -1.49 -1.50 -5.44
N VAL A 41 -0.39 -1.17 -4.75
CA VAL A 41 0.67 -2.14 -4.41
C VAL A 41 0.14 -3.26 -3.50
N VAL A 42 -0.68 -2.93 -2.49
CA VAL A 42 -1.33 -3.93 -1.63
C VAL A 42 -2.18 -4.88 -2.47
N ALA A 43 -3.04 -4.35 -3.35
CA ALA A 43 -3.91 -5.17 -4.20
C ALA A 43 -3.11 -6.11 -5.12
N ARG A 44 -1.99 -5.62 -5.69
CA ARG A 44 -1.08 -6.44 -6.50
C ARG A 44 -0.48 -7.60 -5.71
N HIS A 45 -0.03 -7.35 -4.48
CA HIS A 45 0.48 -8.43 -3.62
C HIS A 45 -0.62 -9.39 -3.16
N GLU A 46 -1.85 -8.91 -2.95
CA GLU A 46 -2.99 -9.74 -2.56
C GLU A 46 -3.43 -10.70 -3.67
N ALA A 47 -3.34 -10.29 -4.95
CA ALA A 47 -3.84 -11.06 -6.10
C ALA A 47 -3.20 -12.47 -6.26
N GLY A 48 -2.03 -12.71 -5.66
CA GLY A 48 -1.33 -14.01 -5.73
C GLY A 48 -0.83 -14.55 -4.39
N ALA A 49 -1.17 -13.91 -3.27
CA ALA A 49 -0.59 -14.27 -1.98
C ALA A 49 -1.25 -15.51 -1.36
N VAL A 50 -0.44 -16.55 -1.16
CA VAL A 50 -0.82 -17.71 -0.32
C VAL A 50 -0.66 -17.39 1.18
N ILE A 51 0.23 -16.46 1.53
CA ILE A 51 0.51 -16.05 2.92
C ILE A 51 0.38 -14.53 3.03
N PRO A 52 -0.71 -14.00 3.60
CA PRO A 52 -0.98 -12.56 3.61
C PRO A 52 -0.18 -11.78 4.67
N THR A 53 0.42 -12.47 5.65
CA THR A 53 1.10 -11.85 6.80
C THR A 53 2.21 -10.88 6.41
N PHE A 54 2.87 -11.10 5.27
CA PHE A 54 4.00 -10.29 4.81
C PHE A 54 3.61 -9.17 3.84
N ILE A 55 2.36 -9.14 3.37
CA ILE A 55 1.87 -8.14 2.42
C ILE A 55 2.14 -6.71 2.90
N PRO A 56 1.89 -6.34 4.17
CA PRO A 56 2.13 -4.96 4.60
C PRO A 56 3.60 -4.52 4.48
N VAL A 57 4.54 -5.42 4.79
CA VAL A 57 5.98 -5.10 4.71
C VAL A 57 6.43 -5.02 3.26
N LEU A 58 5.98 -5.94 2.40
CA LEU A 58 6.30 -5.92 0.97
C LEU A 58 5.71 -4.67 0.30
N ALA A 59 4.45 -4.38 0.58
CA ALA A 59 3.77 -3.23 0.02
C ALA A 59 4.38 -1.89 0.47
N ASN A 60 4.78 -1.78 1.73
CA ASN A 60 5.45 -0.57 2.23
C ASN A 60 6.77 -0.34 1.49
N ARG A 61 7.58 -1.40 1.34
CA ARG A 61 8.86 -1.32 0.64
C ARG A 61 8.67 -0.88 -0.81
N GLU A 62 7.77 -1.54 -1.54
CA GLU A 62 7.55 -1.24 -2.95
C GLU A 62 6.93 0.15 -3.17
N ALA A 63 5.98 0.56 -2.32
CA ALA A 63 5.43 1.92 -2.37
C ALA A 63 6.52 2.99 -2.15
N ARG A 64 7.45 2.77 -1.21
CA ARG A 64 8.61 3.66 -1.00
C ARG A 64 9.50 3.73 -2.23
N GLU A 65 9.80 2.58 -2.85
CA GLU A 65 10.62 2.51 -4.06
C GLU A 65 9.96 3.29 -5.22
N LEU A 66 8.64 3.15 -5.41
CA LEU A 66 7.89 3.89 -6.44
C LEU A 66 7.89 5.40 -6.19
N LEU A 67 7.53 5.82 -4.97
CA LEU A 67 7.44 7.24 -4.62
C LEU A 67 8.82 7.92 -4.68
N ALA A 68 9.88 7.24 -4.22
CA ALA A 68 11.25 7.73 -4.34
C ALA A 68 11.70 7.86 -5.80
N ALA A 69 11.18 7.02 -6.69
CA ALA A 69 11.41 7.10 -8.14
C ALA A 69 10.53 8.12 -8.86
N GLY A 70 9.69 8.88 -8.15
CA GLY A 70 8.78 9.84 -8.79
C GLY A 70 7.53 9.22 -9.41
N ARG A 71 7.22 7.95 -9.10
CA ARG A 71 6.15 7.18 -9.72
C ARG A 71 4.94 7.08 -8.81
N ILE A 72 3.79 7.49 -9.33
CA ILE A 72 2.47 7.28 -8.71
C ILE A 72 1.78 6.14 -9.45
N GLU A 73 1.24 5.20 -8.70
CA GLU A 73 0.40 4.13 -9.23
C GLU A 73 -1.02 4.30 -8.71
N SER A 74 -1.99 3.96 -9.54
CA SER A 74 -3.38 3.85 -9.11
C SER A 74 -3.94 2.53 -9.62
N ALA A 75 -4.81 1.90 -8.83
CA ALA A 75 -5.46 0.64 -9.21
C ALA A 75 -6.24 0.76 -10.54
N ALA A 76 -6.65 1.97 -10.92
CA ALA A 76 -7.29 2.25 -12.20
C ALA A 76 -6.34 2.09 -13.40
N MET A 77 -5.03 2.32 -13.21
CA MET A 77 -4.04 2.25 -14.28
C MET A 77 -3.65 0.80 -14.63
N GLU A 78 -3.74 -0.12 -13.67
CA GLU A 78 -3.47 -1.55 -13.89
C GLU A 78 -4.57 -2.24 -14.72
N LEU A 79 -5.85 -1.85 -14.54
CA LEU A 79 -6.95 -2.37 -15.36
C LEU A 79 -6.88 -1.91 -16.82
N ALA A 80 -6.20 -0.80 -17.10
CA ALA A 80 -5.99 -0.31 -18.46
C ALA A 80 -4.79 -0.98 -19.17
N ALA A 81 -3.96 -1.72 -18.43
CA ALA A 81 -2.75 -2.38 -18.93
C ALA A 81 -2.87 -3.92 -19.03
N ALA A 82 -4.00 -4.50 -18.59
CA ALA A 82 -4.32 -5.92 -18.64
C ALA A 82 -5.36 -6.23 -19.73
#